data_AF-A0A1Z4N979-F1
#
_entry.id   AF-A0A1Z4N979-F1
#
_cell.length_a   1.000
_cell.length_b   1.000
_cell.length_c   1.000
_cell.angle_alpha   90.00
_cell.angle_beta   90.00
_cell.angle_gamma   90.00
#
_symmetry.space_group_name_H-M   'P 1'
#
loop_
_entity.id
_entity.type
_entity.pdbx_description
1 polymer ?
#
loop_
_entity_poly.entity_id
_entity_poly.type
_entity_poly.pdbx_seq_one_letter_code
_entity_poly.pdbx_strand_id
1 'polypeptide(L)'
;MSYCNIGDSPKVYFKFNGQSKQIYSSKESPIDVSMTDYSTYGANFSSTGYRINVYSTNNFQYVNLTVRNYQIVDNGAGSDPIFRYTLYVQYCNSDVLEAVFAVNPSTLTTHNDASCPTTKPDIRKSKLEIKKAGTSTIIFTTEGDYPGSFEVACADCPAGTCRCESDSYPGYCCQDCASLASQVRQIKNTVQIVNSKGKVKYG
;
A
#
# COMPACT_ATOMS: atom_id res chain seq x y z
N MET A 1 1.75 5.71 11.81
CA MET A 1 0.95 6.81 12.37
C MET A 1 -0.10 6.15 13.21
N SER A 2 -0.16 6.50 14.49
CA SER A 2 -1.08 5.84 15.41
C SER A 2 -2.50 6.29 15.11
N TYR A 3 -3.40 5.33 15.02
CA TYR A 3 -4.84 5.53 14.89
C TYR A 3 -5.54 5.08 16.16
N CYS A 4 -6.63 5.77 16.47
CA CYS A 4 -7.53 5.49 17.59
C CYS A 4 -6.91 5.75 18.97
N ASN A 5 -7.74 5.77 20.01
CA ASN A 5 -7.34 5.94 21.40
C ASN A 5 -7.34 4.60 22.14
N ILE A 6 -6.65 4.54 23.27
CA ILE A 6 -6.68 3.35 24.15
C ILE A 6 -8.15 3.03 24.51
N GLY A 7 -8.56 1.77 24.30
CA GLY A 7 -9.92 1.29 24.59
C GLY A 7 -10.89 1.34 23.41
N ASP A 8 -10.53 1.99 22.30
CA ASP A 8 -11.30 1.96 21.05
C ASP A 8 -11.33 0.55 20.43
N SER A 9 -12.21 0.33 19.45
CA SER A 9 -12.34 -0.92 18.71
C SER A 9 -12.09 -0.69 17.21
N PRO A 10 -10.83 -0.59 16.77
CA PRO A 10 -10.50 -0.16 15.43
C PRO A 10 -10.98 -1.14 14.36
N LYS A 11 -11.58 -0.60 13.30
CA LYS A 11 -11.89 -1.32 12.06
C LYS A 11 -11.09 -0.71 10.92
N VAL A 12 -10.32 -1.55 10.23
CA VAL A 12 -9.56 -1.16 9.04
C VAL A 12 -10.28 -1.70 7.83
N TYR A 13 -10.78 -0.78 7.01
CA TYR A 13 -11.37 -1.12 5.72
C TYR A 13 -10.30 -0.97 4.65
N PHE A 14 -10.16 -1.95 3.76
CA PHE A 14 -9.13 -1.90 2.73
C PHE A 14 -9.62 -2.51 1.42
N LYS A 15 -8.96 -2.13 0.32
CA LYS A 15 -9.25 -2.63 -1.03
C LYS A 15 -7.96 -2.66 -1.84
N PHE A 16 -7.72 -3.78 -2.52
CA PHE A 16 -6.71 -3.92 -3.56
C PHE A 16 -7.35 -3.82 -4.94
N ASN A 17 -6.55 -3.57 -5.97
CA ASN A 17 -7.05 -3.44 -7.33
C ASN A 17 -7.79 -4.70 -7.79
N GLY A 18 -8.94 -4.53 -8.44
CA GLY A 18 -9.80 -5.64 -8.87
C GLY A 18 -10.52 -6.40 -7.75
N GLN A 19 -10.29 -6.09 -6.47
CA GLN A 19 -10.92 -6.78 -5.34
C GLN A 19 -12.07 -5.96 -4.71
N SER A 20 -12.99 -6.63 -4.03
CA SER A 20 -14.02 -5.98 -3.20
C SER A 20 -13.43 -5.40 -1.91
N LYS A 21 -14.09 -4.37 -1.33
CA LYS A 21 -13.70 -3.78 -0.03
C LYS A 21 -13.80 -4.85 1.06
N GLN A 22 -12.74 -5.00 1.85
CA GLN A 22 -12.63 -5.94 2.97
C GLN A 22 -12.52 -5.17 4.29
N ILE A 23 -12.74 -5.87 5.41
CA ILE A 23 -12.75 -5.29 6.76
C ILE A 23 -11.94 -6.18 7.69
N TYR A 24 -11.03 -5.57 8.44
CA TYR A 24 -10.35 -6.17 9.56
C TYR A 24 -10.74 -5.45 10.87
N SER A 25 -11.17 -6.19 11.89
CA SER A 25 -11.52 -5.64 13.21
C SER A 25 -10.43 -5.99 14.22
N SER A 26 -9.74 -4.99 14.74
CA SER A 26 -8.68 -5.16 15.74
C SER A 26 -9.27 -5.28 17.15
N LYS A 27 -8.66 -6.15 17.97
CA LYS A 27 -8.90 -6.21 19.43
C LYS A 27 -7.94 -5.31 20.21
N GLU A 28 -6.92 -4.79 19.56
CA GLU A 28 -5.93 -3.88 20.13
C GLU A 28 -6.27 -2.44 19.73
N SER A 29 -6.01 -1.51 20.63
CA SER A 29 -6.02 -0.08 20.35
C SER A 29 -5.06 0.65 21.30
N PRO A 30 -4.27 1.63 20.84
CA PRO A 30 -4.17 2.13 19.47
C PRO A 30 -3.46 1.19 18.48
N ILE A 31 -3.67 1.42 17.18
CA ILE A 31 -3.02 0.66 16.10
C ILE A 31 -2.25 1.57 15.14
N ASP A 32 -1.16 1.07 14.57
CA ASP A 32 -0.47 1.68 13.44
C ASP A 32 -0.89 0.95 12.15
N VAL A 33 -1.40 1.68 11.16
CA VAL A 33 -1.76 1.11 9.86
C VAL A 33 -0.88 1.72 8.77
N SER A 34 -0.37 0.87 7.89
CA SER A 34 0.44 1.30 6.75
C SER A 34 0.09 0.51 5.51
N MET A 35 0.10 1.18 4.36
CA MET A 35 0.02 0.57 3.04
C MET A 35 1.33 0.89 2.32
N THR A 36 2.05 -0.14 1.91
CA THR A 36 3.32 0.02 1.19
C THR A 36 3.21 -0.64 -0.17
N ASP A 37 3.55 0.10 -1.21
CA ASP A 37 3.59 -0.42 -2.57
C ASP A 37 5.00 -0.89 -2.92
N TYR A 38 5.10 -2.00 -3.63
CA TYR A 38 6.38 -2.55 -4.06
C TYR A 38 6.26 -3.25 -5.42
N SER A 39 7.34 -3.22 -6.22
CA SER A 39 7.43 -4.04 -7.42
C SER A 39 7.74 -5.49 -7.02
N THR A 40 7.05 -6.45 -7.61
CA THR A 40 7.39 -7.88 -7.43
C THR A 40 8.70 -8.25 -8.11
N TYR A 41 9.16 -7.43 -9.05
CA TYR A 41 10.46 -7.60 -9.67
C TYR A 41 11.57 -6.99 -8.78
N GLY A 42 11.26 -6.12 -7.83
CA GLY A 42 12.23 -5.56 -6.89
C GLY A 42 12.74 -4.18 -7.31
N ALA A 43 13.65 -3.62 -6.49
CA ALA A 43 13.99 -2.19 -6.52
C ALA A 43 14.70 -1.72 -7.81
N ASN A 44 15.40 -2.62 -8.51
CA ASN A 44 16.19 -2.29 -9.69
C ASN A 44 15.43 -2.56 -11.01
N PHE A 45 14.12 -2.84 -10.96
CA PHE A 45 13.36 -3.12 -12.18
C PHE A 45 13.19 -1.87 -13.05
N SER A 46 13.33 -2.06 -14.37
CA SER A 46 13.04 -1.09 -15.41
C SER A 46 12.19 -1.73 -16.50
N SER A 47 11.05 -1.10 -16.79
CA SER A 47 10.12 -1.54 -17.85
C SER A 47 10.72 -1.45 -19.25
N THR A 48 11.71 -0.57 -19.46
CA THR A 48 12.45 -0.42 -20.72
C THR A 48 13.80 -1.13 -20.72
N GLY A 49 14.25 -1.63 -19.56
CA GLY A 49 15.59 -2.18 -19.36
C GLY A 49 16.70 -1.13 -19.38
N TYR A 50 17.91 -1.60 -19.09
CA TYR A 50 19.17 -0.84 -19.07
C TYR A 50 20.36 -1.82 -19.20
N ARG A 51 21.56 -1.30 -19.42
CA ARG A 51 22.79 -2.09 -19.38
C ARG A 51 23.42 -2.02 -18.00
N ILE A 52 23.95 -3.15 -17.53
CA ILE A 52 24.85 -3.21 -16.38
C ILE A 52 26.25 -3.59 -16.84
N ASN A 53 27.26 -3.00 -16.20
CA ASN A 53 28.65 -3.40 -16.30
C ASN A 53 29.14 -3.80 -14.90
N VAL A 54 29.71 -4.99 -14.77
CA VAL A 54 30.14 -5.53 -13.48
C VAL A 54 31.31 -6.50 -13.67
N TYR A 55 32.23 -6.52 -12.71
CA TYR A 55 33.34 -7.46 -12.70
C TYR A 55 32.89 -8.84 -12.22
N SER A 56 32.97 -9.83 -13.11
CA SER A 56 32.72 -11.24 -12.80
C SER A 56 33.96 -11.84 -12.15
N THR A 57 33.81 -12.32 -10.91
CA THR A 57 34.89 -12.98 -10.19
C THR A 57 35.11 -14.42 -10.63
N ASN A 58 34.09 -15.06 -11.25
CA ASN A 58 34.23 -16.37 -11.88
C ASN A 58 35.14 -16.32 -13.11
N ASN A 59 35.01 -15.28 -13.93
CA ASN A 59 35.69 -15.18 -15.22
C ASN A 59 36.85 -14.17 -15.22
N PHE A 60 37.11 -13.51 -14.09
CA PHE A 60 38.14 -12.48 -13.92
C PHE A 60 38.10 -11.33 -14.94
N GLN A 61 36.90 -10.97 -15.40
CA GLN A 61 36.69 -9.94 -16.43
C GLN A 61 35.40 -9.15 -16.19
N TYR A 62 35.34 -7.95 -16.78
CA TYR A 62 34.10 -7.18 -16.84
C TYR A 62 33.12 -7.80 -17.82
N VAL A 63 31.86 -7.88 -17.41
CA VAL A 63 30.75 -8.38 -18.23
C VAL A 63 29.72 -7.27 -18.39
N ASN A 64 29.25 -7.10 -19.63
CA ASN A 64 28.17 -6.18 -19.97
C ASN A 64 26.90 -6.98 -20.25
N LEU A 65 25.81 -6.69 -19.53
CA LEU A 65 24.52 -7.35 -19.72
C LEU A 65 23.42 -6.31 -19.92
N THR A 66 22.54 -6.51 -20.91
CA THR A 66 21.30 -5.73 -21.03
C THR A 66 20.19 -6.47 -20.30
N VAL A 67 19.65 -5.85 -19.26
CA VAL A 67 18.74 -6.47 -18.29
C VAL A 67 17.55 -5.55 -18.01
N ARG A 68 16.48 -6.13 -17.49
CA ARG A 68 15.36 -5.36 -16.91
C ARG A 68 15.54 -5.11 -15.43
N ASN A 69 16.24 -6.00 -14.77
CA ASN A 69 16.40 -5.99 -13.33
C ASN A 69 17.64 -6.79 -12.94
N TYR A 70 18.21 -6.46 -11.80
CA TYR A 70 19.26 -7.26 -11.18
C TYR A 70 19.11 -7.25 -9.66
N GLN A 71 19.64 -8.31 -9.05
CA GLN A 71 19.81 -8.43 -7.61
C GLN A 71 21.18 -9.03 -7.33
N ILE A 72 21.87 -8.50 -6.33
CA ILE A 72 23.07 -9.13 -5.80
C ILE A 72 22.72 -9.77 -4.46
N VAL A 73 22.98 -11.06 -4.34
CA VAL A 73 22.74 -11.83 -3.12
C VAL A 73 24.07 -12.17 -2.48
N ASP A 74 24.22 -11.84 -1.20
CA ASP A 74 25.33 -12.30 -0.37
C ASP A 74 25.05 -13.72 0.09
N ASN A 75 25.79 -14.70 -0.43
CA ASN A 75 25.59 -16.11 -0.08
C ASN A 75 26.25 -16.48 1.27
N GLY A 76 26.83 -15.50 1.98
CA GLY A 76 27.46 -15.70 3.28
C GLY A 76 28.94 -16.10 3.20
N ALA A 77 29.47 -16.52 4.35
CA ALA A 77 30.90 -16.80 4.56
C ALA A 77 31.33 -18.13 3.91
N GLY A 78 31.42 -18.13 2.57
CA GLY A 78 32.31 -19.06 1.89
C GLY A 78 33.77 -18.78 2.30
N SER A 79 34.63 -19.80 2.27
CA SER A 79 36.05 -19.67 2.58
C SER A 79 36.82 -18.75 1.62
N ASP A 80 36.22 -18.41 0.49
CA ASP A 80 36.80 -17.52 -0.51
C ASP A 80 35.92 -16.26 -0.67
N PRO A 81 36.41 -15.07 -0.25
CA PRO A 81 35.66 -13.81 -0.40
C PRO A 81 35.37 -13.45 -1.86
N ILE A 82 36.07 -14.06 -2.82
CA ILE A 82 35.92 -13.81 -4.26
C ILE A 82 34.56 -14.35 -4.79
N PHE A 83 33.99 -15.39 -4.17
CA PHE A 83 32.73 -16.00 -4.60
C PHE A 83 31.52 -15.68 -3.72
N ARG A 84 31.66 -14.70 -2.82
CA ARG A 84 30.65 -14.36 -1.80
C ARG A 84 29.33 -13.88 -2.40
N TYR A 85 29.37 -13.06 -3.44
CA TYR A 85 28.21 -12.39 -4.00
C TYR A 85 27.81 -12.99 -5.35
N THR A 86 26.56 -13.44 -5.48
CA THR A 86 26.01 -13.90 -6.77
C THR A 86 25.13 -12.81 -7.39
N LEU A 87 25.33 -12.56 -8.68
CA LEU A 87 24.46 -11.73 -9.48
C LEU A 87 23.29 -12.57 -10.02
N TYR A 88 22.08 -12.11 -9.75
CA TYR A 88 20.85 -12.54 -10.38
C TYR A 88 20.38 -11.46 -11.34
N VAL A 89 20.00 -11.82 -12.56
CA VAL A 89 19.47 -10.87 -13.55
C VAL A 89 18.18 -11.34 -14.17
N GLN A 90 17.35 -10.40 -14.57
CA GLN A 90 16.19 -10.64 -15.41
C GLN A 90 16.50 -10.10 -16.80
N TYR A 91 16.72 -11.00 -17.76
CA TYR A 91 16.99 -10.60 -19.14
C TYR A 91 15.76 -9.97 -19.81
N CYS A 92 15.97 -9.23 -20.90
CA CYS A 92 14.91 -8.54 -21.64
C CYS A 92 13.71 -9.41 -22.03
N ASN A 93 13.94 -10.69 -22.30
CA ASN A 93 12.93 -11.63 -22.75
C ASN A 93 12.51 -12.63 -21.65
N SER A 94 13.07 -12.53 -20.45
CA SER A 94 12.71 -13.40 -19.31
C SER A 94 11.72 -12.69 -18.39
N ASP A 95 10.96 -13.47 -17.62
CA ASP A 95 10.09 -12.99 -16.54
C ASP A 95 10.63 -13.38 -15.16
N VAL A 96 11.75 -14.11 -15.11
CA VAL A 96 12.36 -14.60 -13.87
C VAL A 96 13.77 -14.03 -13.68
N LEU A 97 14.18 -13.92 -12.41
CA LEU A 97 15.57 -13.65 -12.03
C LEU A 97 16.36 -14.96 -12.09
N GLU A 98 17.45 -14.96 -12.85
CA GLU A 98 18.32 -16.12 -13.03
C GLU A 98 19.70 -15.82 -12.45
N ALA A 99 20.27 -16.79 -11.72
CA ALA A 99 21.64 -16.70 -11.24
C ALA A 99 22.60 -16.76 -12.43
N VAL A 100 23.54 -15.82 -12.52
CA VAL A 100 24.47 -15.74 -13.66
C VAL A 100 25.88 -16.18 -13.25
N PHE A 101 26.51 -15.45 -12.32
CA PHE A 101 27.87 -15.73 -11.84
C PHE A 101 28.17 -14.96 -10.55
N ALA A 102 29.29 -15.28 -9.89
CA ALA A 102 29.78 -14.48 -8.78
C ALA A 102 30.41 -13.16 -9.27
N VAL A 103 30.23 -12.10 -8.47
CA VAL A 103 30.58 -10.72 -8.83
C VAL A 103 31.25 -9.98 -7.70
N ASN A 104 32.00 -8.92 -8.04
CA ASN A 104 32.36 -7.88 -7.10
C ASN A 104 31.30 -6.76 -7.11
N PRO A 105 30.45 -6.62 -6.07
CA PRO A 105 29.35 -5.66 -6.05
C PRO A 105 29.81 -4.19 -6.15
N SER A 106 31.02 -3.87 -5.66
CA SER A 106 31.57 -2.50 -5.71
C SER A 106 31.89 -2.01 -7.12
N THR A 107 31.89 -2.91 -8.11
CA THR A 107 32.19 -2.59 -9.51
C THR A 107 30.93 -2.42 -10.37
N LEU A 108 29.74 -2.66 -9.81
CA LEU A 108 28.50 -2.60 -10.59
C LEU A 108 28.18 -1.15 -10.95
N THR A 109 27.99 -0.92 -12.24
CA THR A 109 27.52 0.35 -12.80
C THR A 109 26.35 0.10 -13.73
N THR A 110 25.45 1.08 -13.84
CA THR A 110 24.27 1.03 -14.71
C THR A 110 24.38 2.10 -15.80
N HIS A 111 23.92 1.75 -17.00
CA HIS A 111 23.93 2.62 -18.16
C HIS A 111 22.58 2.57 -18.87
N ASN A 112 21.99 3.74 -19.09
CA ASN A 112 20.69 3.89 -19.77
C ASN A 112 20.83 3.99 -21.30
N ASP A 113 22.01 3.70 -21.84
CA ASP A 113 22.33 3.76 -23.28
C ASP A 113 21.87 2.53 -24.06
N ALA A 114 21.43 1.49 -23.36
CA ALA A 114 20.80 0.31 -23.94
C ALA A 114 19.41 0.12 -23.37
N SER A 115 18.46 -0.26 -24.21
CA SER A 115 17.11 -0.63 -23.81
C SER A 115 16.79 -2.03 -24.32
N CYS A 116 15.89 -2.71 -23.63
CA CYS A 116 15.27 -3.91 -24.13
C CYS A 116 14.41 -3.57 -25.36
N PRO A 117 14.33 -4.47 -26.37
CA PRO A 117 13.56 -4.23 -27.59
C PRO A 117 12.05 -4.20 -27.34
N THR A 118 11.59 -4.78 -26.23
CA THR A 118 10.20 -4.77 -25.80
C THR A 118 10.04 -4.02 -24.49
N THR A 119 8.87 -3.44 -24.25
CA THR A 119 8.51 -2.88 -22.93
C THR A 119 7.68 -3.93 -22.19
N LYS A 120 8.06 -4.26 -20.95
CA LYS A 120 7.24 -5.10 -20.06
C LYS A 120 6.68 -4.23 -18.94
N PRO A 121 5.37 -4.32 -18.63
CA PRO A 121 4.80 -3.55 -17.53
C PRO A 121 5.43 -4.01 -16.20
N ASP A 122 5.64 -3.06 -15.29
CA ASP A 122 5.98 -3.39 -13.91
C ASP A 122 4.78 -4.04 -13.22
N ILE A 123 5.00 -5.16 -12.54
CA ILE A 123 3.98 -5.80 -11.73
C ILE A 123 4.16 -5.28 -10.30
N ARG A 124 3.20 -4.46 -9.86
CA ARG A 124 3.21 -3.86 -8.53
C ARG A 124 2.19 -4.51 -7.62
N LYS A 125 2.59 -4.73 -6.38
CA LYS A 125 1.73 -5.17 -5.28
C LYS A 125 1.65 -4.08 -4.23
N SER A 126 0.59 -4.12 -3.44
CA SER A 126 0.44 -3.31 -2.24
C SER A 126 0.33 -4.24 -1.04
N LYS A 127 1.06 -3.95 0.03
CA LYS A 127 1.01 -4.65 1.31
C LYS A 127 0.37 -3.75 2.36
N LEU A 128 -0.70 -4.24 2.97
CA LEU A 128 -1.30 -3.64 4.16
C LEU A 128 -0.67 -4.30 5.39
N GLU A 129 -0.16 -3.48 6.31
CA GLU A 129 0.38 -3.94 7.59
C GLU A 129 -0.25 -3.14 8.74
N ILE A 130 -0.81 -3.88 9.70
CA ILE A 130 -1.44 -3.35 10.92
C ILE A 130 -0.60 -3.82 12.12
N LYS A 131 -0.12 -2.88 12.91
CA LYS A 131 0.70 -3.11 14.11
C LYS A 131 0.02 -2.56 15.35
N LYS A 132 0.44 -3.06 16.52
CA LYS A 132 0.12 -2.40 17.79
C LYS A 132 0.90 -1.08 17.85
N ALA A 133 0.21 0.01 18.17
CA ALA A 133 0.84 1.33 18.10
C ALA A 133 2.03 1.43 19.05
N GLY A 134 3.13 2.01 18.56
CA GLY A 134 4.37 2.17 19.32
C GLY A 134 5.17 0.87 19.52
N THR A 135 4.80 -0.24 18.89
CA THR A 135 5.58 -1.48 18.91
C THR A 135 5.85 -2.01 17.50
N SER A 136 6.73 -3.00 17.39
CA SER A 136 6.99 -3.72 16.13
C SER A 136 6.06 -4.92 15.91
N THR A 137 5.11 -5.16 16.83
CA THR A 137 4.23 -6.34 16.79
C THR A 137 3.19 -6.20 15.68
N ILE A 138 3.29 -7.03 14.65
CA ILE A 138 2.32 -7.13 13.57
C ILE A 138 1.10 -7.90 14.06
N ILE A 139 -0.07 -7.26 13.98
CA ILE A 139 -1.37 -7.86 14.34
C ILE A 139 -2.01 -8.49 13.10
N PHE A 140 -1.88 -7.84 11.95
CA PHE A 140 -2.43 -8.31 10.69
C PHE A 140 -1.59 -7.82 9.51
N THR A 141 -1.43 -8.68 8.51
CA THR A 141 -0.77 -8.35 7.25
C THR A 141 -1.49 -9.04 6.10
N THR A 142 -1.61 -8.35 4.97
CA THR A 142 -2.15 -8.92 3.74
C THR A 142 -1.61 -8.16 2.53
N GLU A 143 -1.69 -8.76 1.35
CA GLU A 143 -1.19 -8.20 0.12
C GLU A 143 -2.14 -8.46 -1.05
N GLY A 144 -2.07 -7.59 -2.05
CA GLY A 144 -2.86 -7.69 -3.27
C GLY A 144 -2.33 -6.81 -4.38
N ASP A 145 -3.07 -6.75 -5.47
CA ASP A 145 -2.67 -5.97 -6.66
C ASP A 145 -2.74 -4.46 -6.39
N TYR A 146 -1.72 -3.75 -6.88
CA TYR A 146 -1.66 -2.30 -6.83
C TYR A 146 -2.71 -1.65 -7.76
N PRO A 147 -3.31 -0.49 -7.39
CA PRO A 147 -3.13 0.23 -6.12
C PRO A 147 -3.96 -0.33 -4.96
N GLY A 148 -3.37 -0.31 -3.76
CA GLY A 148 -4.05 -0.56 -2.50
C GLY A 148 -4.53 0.75 -1.84
N SER A 149 -5.65 0.68 -1.12
CA SER A 149 -6.17 1.79 -0.30
C SER A 149 -6.74 1.27 1.01
N PHE A 150 -6.73 2.13 2.04
CA PHE A 150 -7.33 1.81 3.35
C PHE A 150 -7.96 3.01 4.03
N GLU A 151 -8.84 2.73 4.99
CA GLU A 151 -9.55 3.68 5.84
C GLU A 151 -9.63 3.07 7.25
N VAL A 152 -9.40 3.87 8.29
CA VAL A 152 -9.46 3.41 9.69
C VAL A 152 -10.64 4.08 10.39
N ALA A 153 -11.49 3.28 11.03
CA ALA A 153 -12.57 3.74 11.90
C ALA A 153 -12.31 3.30 13.35
N CYS A 154 -12.32 4.23 14.29
CA CYS A 154 -11.89 3.97 15.67
C CYS A 154 -13.03 3.59 16.64
N ALA A 155 -14.26 3.96 16.33
CA ALA A 155 -15.43 3.56 17.12
C ALA A 155 -16.66 3.39 16.22
N ASP A 156 -17.55 2.49 16.62
CA ASP A 156 -18.97 2.64 16.31
C ASP A 156 -19.54 3.68 17.30
N CYS A 157 -20.49 4.51 16.84
CA CYS A 157 -21.16 5.42 17.77
C CYS A 157 -21.85 4.63 18.89
N PRO A 158 -21.72 5.04 20.16
CA PRO A 158 -22.33 4.34 21.28
C PRO A 158 -23.85 4.18 21.07
N ALA A 159 -24.42 3.11 21.62
CA ALA A 159 -25.86 2.84 21.46
C ALA A 159 -26.72 4.06 21.86
N GLY A 160 -27.68 4.43 21.02
CA GLY A 160 -28.47 5.65 21.16
C GLY A 160 -27.92 6.86 20.39
N THR A 161 -26.70 6.78 19.86
CA THR A 161 -26.11 7.83 19.04
C THR A 161 -25.92 7.38 17.58
N CYS A 162 -26.10 8.33 16.68
CA CYS A 162 -26.05 8.20 15.24
C CYS A 162 -24.73 8.80 14.73
N ARG A 163 -24.10 8.10 13.79
CA ARG A 163 -22.90 8.58 13.12
C ARG A 163 -23.27 9.73 12.18
N CYS A 164 -22.52 10.83 12.26
CA CYS A 164 -22.56 11.93 11.31
C CYS A 164 -21.19 12.10 10.65
N GLU A 165 -21.15 12.44 9.36
CA GLU A 165 -19.89 12.71 8.66
C GLU A 165 -19.30 14.05 9.13
N SER A 166 -17.97 14.12 9.24
CA SER A 166 -17.25 15.33 9.64
C SER A 166 -15.90 15.41 8.92
N ASP A 167 -15.50 16.63 8.53
CA ASP A 167 -14.19 16.88 7.92
C ASP A 167 -13.03 16.84 8.94
N SER A 168 -13.35 16.74 10.24
CA SER A 168 -12.39 16.70 11.34
C SER A 168 -12.14 15.26 11.78
N TYR A 169 -10.89 14.90 12.13
CA TYR A 169 -10.57 13.59 12.71
C TYR A 169 -11.50 13.29 13.91
N PRO A 170 -12.14 12.10 13.99
CA PRO A 170 -11.90 10.85 13.24
C PRO A 170 -12.67 10.68 11.92
N GLY A 171 -13.14 11.75 11.28
CA GLY A 171 -13.94 11.70 10.05
C GLY A 171 -15.43 11.46 10.30
N TYR A 172 -15.83 11.43 11.57
CA TYR A 172 -17.22 11.32 11.98
C TYR A 172 -17.44 11.93 13.36
N CYS A 173 -18.67 12.32 13.62
CA CYS A 173 -19.19 12.66 14.93
C CYS A 173 -20.24 11.63 15.36
N CYS A 174 -20.53 11.59 16.66
CA CYS A 174 -21.66 10.84 17.19
C CYS A 174 -22.64 11.83 17.83
N GLN A 175 -23.85 11.89 17.30
CA GLN A 175 -24.93 12.70 17.86
C GLN A 175 -26.05 11.82 18.38
N ASP A 176 -26.76 12.26 19.41
CA ASP A 176 -27.94 11.55 19.89
C ASP A 176 -28.99 11.40 18.77
N CYS A 177 -29.35 10.15 18.45
CA CYS A 177 -30.30 9.85 17.37
C CYS A 177 -31.68 10.44 17.67
N ALA A 178 -32.08 10.49 18.95
CA ALA A 178 -33.39 10.99 19.34
C ALA A 178 -33.50 12.51 19.13
N SER A 179 -32.46 13.25 19.52
CA SER A 179 -32.32 14.68 19.25
C SER A 179 -32.32 14.97 17.74
N LEU A 180 -31.54 14.22 16.95
CA LEU A 180 -31.48 14.41 15.50
C LEU A 180 -32.85 14.15 14.83
N ALA A 181 -33.56 13.09 15.24
CA ALA A 181 -34.89 12.77 14.74
C ALA A 181 -35.93 13.85 15.09
N SER A 182 -35.82 14.45 16.27
CA SER A 182 -36.67 15.57 16.69
C SER A 182 -36.45 16.81 15.80
N GLN A 183 -35.18 17.16 15.55
CA GLN A 183 -34.84 18.29 14.68
C GLN A 183 -35.32 18.07 13.24
N VAL A 184 -35.13 16.87 12.68
CA VAL A 184 -35.64 16.54 11.33
C VAL A 184 -37.17 16.64 11.27
N ARG A 185 -37.89 16.19 12.31
CA ARG A 185 -39.36 16.36 12.38
C ARG A 185 -39.77 17.83 12.40
N GLN A 186 -39.06 18.67 13.16
CA GLN A 186 -39.34 20.11 13.21
C GLN A 186 -39.08 20.80 11.87
N ILE A 187 -37.97 20.47 11.20
CA ILE A 187 -37.66 20.97 9.85
C ILE A 187 -38.75 20.52 8.86
N LYS A 188 -39.15 19.25 8.89
CA LYS A 188 -40.22 18.71 8.02
C LYS A 188 -41.53 19.47 8.21
N ASN A 189 -41.95 19.71 9.44
CA ASN A 189 -43.18 20.45 9.73
C ASN A 189 -43.08 21.91 9.24
N THR A 190 -41.91 22.52 9.39
CA THR A 190 -41.67 23.90 8.91
C THR A 190 -41.75 23.97 7.38
N VAL A 191 -41.12 23.04 6.67
CA VAL A 191 -41.20 22.96 5.20
C VAL A 191 -42.64 22.74 4.74
N GLN A 192 -43.43 21.90 5.42
CA GLN A 192 -44.85 21.70 5.10
C GLN A 192 -45.70 22.97 5.30
N ILE A 193 -45.42 23.76 6.35
CA ILE A 193 -46.11 25.03 6.60
C ILE A 193 -45.74 26.07 5.52
N VAL A 194 -44.48 26.15 5.12
CA VAL A 194 -44.06 27.07 4.05
C VAL A 194 -44.69 26.66 2.71
N ASN A 195 -44.73 25.36 2.39
CA ASN A 195 -45.30 24.87 1.14
C ASN A 195 -46.84 25.03 1.09
N SER A 196 -47.53 24.97 2.24
CA SER A 196 -48.97 25.24 2.31
C SER A 196 -49.32 26.73 2.22
N LYS A 197 -48.45 27.62 2.71
CA LYS A 197 -48.58 29.08 2.57
C LYS A 197 -48.17 29.61 1.18
N GLY A 198 -47.38 28.85 0.42
CA GLY A 198 -46.94 29.19 -0.93
C GLY A 198 -47.99 29.01 -2.04
N LYS A 199 -49.17 28.43 -1.75
CA LYS A 199 -50.30 28.44 -2.69
C LYS A 199 -51.01 29.81 -2.67
N VAL A 200 -50.32 30.84 -3.14
CA VAL A 200 -50.97 32.10 -3.53
C VAL A 200 -51.83 31.77 -4.74
N LYS A 201 -53.15 31.70 -4.54
CA LYS A 201 -54.11 31.73 -5.63
C LYS A 201 -53.96 33.08 -6.32
N TYR A 202 -53.41 33.09 -7.53
CA TYR A 202 -53.67 34.17 -8.48
C TYR A 202 -55.15 34.03 -8.87
N GLY A 203 -55.98 34.79 -8.17
CA GLY A 203 -57.36 35.08 -8.56
C GLY A 203 -57.38 36.37 -9.36
#